data_AF-A0A8J3FLU6-F1
#
_entry.id   AF-A0A8J3FLU6-F1
#
_cell.length_a   1.000
_cell.length_b   1.000
_cell.length_c   1.000
_cell.angle_alpha   90.00
_cell.angle_beta   90.00
_cell.angle_gamma   90.00
#
_symmetry.space_group_name_H-M   'P 1'
#
loop_
_entity.id
_entity.type
_entity.pdbx_description
1 polymer ?
#
loop_
_entity_poly.entity_id
_entity_poly.type
_entity_poly.pdbx_seq_one_letter_code
_entity_poly.pdbx_strand_id
1 'polypeptide(L)'
;MNAEVEGRAAAEKFRDEYRLGWQPLGDLVALIEQSAGIDVAVLDVGPDEHGLTMRDPRRDAVFIGVARTRHPMRQRSTLAHELAHVVFGDWADNTTCDWSAPSPPESRATAFARHLLVPAEGLKAFLDGVGKVKLPTLSAVVQRFLVSPKIAAIALEQAGYIDADTKGEWWSVTAPQLAVRFGWGDQYRALQADSDQRRAPQRLLARAVQGYTEGVVSAQTIATLRGITADQAAAELREAGVFPAQQPVAWADPGELPDVAVDLNALDDLLGTANDVLATAPEPDAG
;
A
#
# COMPACT_ATOMS: atom_id res chain seq x y z
N MET A 1 23.12 9.33 22.77
CA MET A 1 23.09 10.37 21.73
C MET A 1 21.68 10.96 21.72
N ASN A 2 21.47 12.19 21.21
CA ASN A 2 20.15 12.83 21.18
C ASN A 2 19.35 12.25 20.00
N ALA A 3 18.12 11.78 20.24
CA ALA A 3 17.22 11.24 19.21
C ALA A 3 17.01 12.19 18.02
N GLU A 4 17.01 13.51 18.28
CA GLU A 4 16.95 14.55 17.24
C GLU A 4 18.15 14.48 16.29
N VAL A 5 19.36 14.36 16.86
CA VAL A 5 20.61 14.33 16.09
C VAL A 5 20.72 13.03 15.32
N GLU A 6 20.37 11.90 15.94
CA GLU A 6 20.36 10.60 15.27
C GLU A 6 19.38 10.57 14.09
N GLY A 7 18.14 11.03 14.31
CA GLY A 7 17.11 11.07 13.27
C GLY A 7 17.51 11.98 12.11
N ARG A 8 18.05 13.18 12.40
CA ARG A 8 18.57 14.09 11.39
C ARG A 8 19.68 13.46 10.56
N ALA A 9 20.71 12.91 11.22
CA ALA A 9 21.86 12.33 10.53
C ALA A 9 21.47 11.15 9.64
N ALA A 10 20.55 10.30 10.10
CA ALA A 10 20.03 9.20 9.28
C ALA A 10 19.21 9.70 8.08
N ALA A 11 18.42 10.76 8.25
CA ALA A 11 17.66 11.35 7.14
C ALA A 11 18.58 11.97 6.09
N GLU A 12 19.60 12.72 6.50
CA GLU A 12 20.63 13.27 5.61
C GLU A 12 21.36 12.15 4.86
N LYS A 13 21.81 11.11 5.58
CA LYS A 13 22.43 9.93 4.97
C LYS A 13 21.52 9.25 3.96
N PHE A 14 20.24 9.06 4.29
CA PHE A 14 19.26 8.46 3.38
C PHE A 14 19.11 9.30 2.09
N ARG A 15 19.02 10.62 2.23
CA ARG A 15 18.94 11.52 1.07
C ARG A 15 20.19 11.47 0.20
N ASP A 16 21.37 11.35 0.80
CA ASP A 16 22.64 11.24 0.08
C ASP A 16 22.78 9.89 -0.64
N GLU A 17 22.49 8.79 0.05
CA GLU A 17 22.55 7.42 -0.46
C GLU A 17 21.69 7.24 -1.72
N TYR A 18 20.47 7.80 -1.70
CA TYR A 18 19.53 7.74 -2.81
C TYR A 18 19.52 8.98 -3.71
N ARG A 19 20.49 9.88 -3.55
CA ARG A 19 20.68 11.10 -4.38
C ARG A 19 19.42 11.96 -4.51
N LEU A 20 18.68 12.12 -3.41
CA LEU A 20 17.42 12.85 -3.36
C LEU A 20 17.62 14.38 -3.36
N GLY A 21 18.87 14.85 -3.22
CA GLY A 21 19.21 16.27 -3.14
C GLY A 21 18.48 16.96 -1.98
N TRP A 22 18.04 18.20 -2.16
CA TRP A 22 17.28 18.96 -1.14
C TRP A 22 15.86 19.36 -1.59
N GLN A 23 15.42 18.87 -2.75
CA GLN A 23 14.10 19.17 -3.27
C GLN A 23 13.01 18.37 -2.51
N PRO A 24 11.76 18.88 -2.49
CA PRO A 24 10.62 18.13 -1.97
C PRO A 24 10.52 16.75 -2.59
N LEU A 25 10.18 15.75 -1.78
CA LEU A 25 9.95 14.39 -2.25
C LEU A 25 8.58 14.29 -2.90
N GLY A 26 8.50 13.70 -4.10
CA GLY A 26 7.26 13.47 -4.82
C GLY A 26 6.43 12.32 -4.22
N ASP A 27 6.11 11.32 -5.03
CA ASP A 27 5.47 10.10 -4.56
C ASP A 27 6.41 9.31 -3.64
N LEU A 28 6.16 9.40 -2.33
CA LEU A 28 6.99 8.76 -1.32
C LEU A 28 6.85 7.23 -1.35
N VAL A 29 5.70 6.71 -1.78
CA VAL A 29 5.50 5.27 -1.94
C VAL A 29 6.42 4.75 -3.04
N ALA A 30 6.34 5.35 -4.24
CA ALA A 30 7.20 4.97 -5.36
C ALA A 30 8.69 5.14 -5.02
N LEU A 31 9.06 6.21 -4.31
CA LEU A 31 10.43 6.44 -3.87
C LEU A 31 10.91 5.28 -3.00
N ILE A 32 10.16 4.91 -1.96
CA ILE A 32 10.54 3.83 -1.04
C ILE A 32 10.65 2.49 -1.78
N GLU A 33 9.69 2.17 -2.64
CA GLU A 33 9.69 0.91 -3.41
C GLU A 33 10.87 0.81 -4.38
N GLN A 34 11.21 1.89 -5.09
CA GLN A 34 12.26 1.89 -6.11
C GLN A 34 13.67 2.02 -5.54
N SER A 35 13.83 2.80 -4.46
CA SER A 35 15.14 3.10 -3.89
C SER A 35 15.56 2.05 -2.86
N ALA A 36 14.69 1.71 -1.91
CA ALA A 36 15.00 0.82 -0.80
C ALA A 36 14.53 -0.63 -1.03
N GLY A 37 13.76 -0.89 -2.10
CA GLY A 37 13.22 -2.21 -2.39
C GLY A 37 12.21 -2.71 -1.35
N ILE A 38 11.62 -1.80 -0.57
CA ILE A 38 10.63 -2.10 0.46
C ILE A 38 9.25 -2.09 -0.19
N ASP A 39 8.45 -3.13 0.04
CA ASP A 39 7.08 -3.19 -0.46
C ASP A 39 6.18 -2.27 0.37
N VAL A 40 5.40 -1.39 -0.28
CA VAL A 40 4.56 -0.41 0.42
C VAL A 40 3.10 -0.56 0.01
N ALA A 41 2.20 -0.66 0.98
CA ALA A 41 0.76 -0.77 0.77
C ALA A 41 0.01 0.37 1.43
N VAL A 42 -0.97 0.93 0.71
CA VAL A 42 -2.01 1.81 1.28
C VAL A 42 -3.28 0.99 1.46
N LEU A 43 -3.65 0.78 2.72
CA LEU A 43 -4.65 -0.19 3.16
C LEU A 43 -5.91 0.50 3.69
N ASP A 44 -7.00 -0.26 3.73
CA ASP A 44 -8.24 0.14 4.37
C ASP A 44 -8.28 -0.47 5.76
N VAL A 45 -7.76 0.29 6.72
CA VAL A 45 -7.66 -0.08 8.13
C VAL A 45 -8.42 0.94 8.97
N GLY A 46 -8.80 0.54 10.18
CA GLY A 46 -9.52 1.42 11.11
C GLY A 46 -8.75 2.70 11.44
N PRO A 47 -9.43 3.76 11.91
CA PRO A 47 -8.84 5.08 12.13
C PRO A 47 -7.67 5.11 13.13
N ASP A 48 -7.58 4.10 13.99
CA ASP A 48 -6.58 4.00 15.06
C ASP A 48 -5.28 3.31 14.62
N GLU A 49 -5.23 2.74 13.42
CA GLU A 49 -4.01 2.18 12.84
C GLU A 49 -3.37 3.21 11.91
N HIS A 50 -2.18 3.70 12.28
CA HIS A 50 -1.56 4.81 11.56
C HIS A 50 -0.56 4.33 10.51
N GLY A 51 0.29 3.39 10.87
CA GLY A 51 1.28 2.75 10.03
C GLY A 51 1.74 1.45 10.68
N LEU A 52 2.33 0.57 9.88
CA LEU A 52 2.93 -0.67 10.33
C LEU A 52 4.14 -0.99 9.47
N THR A 53 5.25 -1.32 10.12
CA THR A 53 6.44 -1.89 9.48
C THR A 53 6.60 -3.35 9.91
N MET A 54 6.76 -4.25 8.93
CA MET A 54 6.94 -5.68 9.16
C MET A 54 8.06 -6.25 8.31
N ARG A 55 8.81 -7.21 8.84
CA ARG A 55 9.81 -7.99 8.11
C ARG A 55 9.44 -9.46 8.07
N ASP A 56 9.49 -10.07 6.90
CA ASP A 56 9.45 -11.52 6.72
C ASP A 56 10.89 -12.06 6.73
N PRO A 57 11.36 -12.68 7.83
CA PRO A 57 12.73 -13.17 7.94
C PRO A 57 13.02 -14.36 7.02
N ARG A 58 11.99 -15.09 6.54
CA ARG A 58 12.19 -16.24 5.64
C ARG A 58 12.45 -15.81 4.20
N ARG A 59 11.85 -14.70 3.79
CA ARG A 59 11.94 -14.17 2.42
C ARG A 59 12.85 -12.94 2.32
N ASP A 60 13.40 -12.50 3.45
CA ASP A 60 14.13 -11.24 3.61
C ASP A 60 13.39 -10.05 2.97
N ALA A 61 12.08 -10.01 3.17
CA ALA A 61 11.20 -8.99 2.60
C ALA A 61 10.72 -8.03 3.70
N VAL A 62 10.68 -6.74 3.38
CA VAL A 62 10.20 -5.69 4.28
C VAL A 62 8.96 -5.06 3.69
N PHE A 63 7.95 -4.87 4.54
CA PHE A 63 6.65 -4.30 4.19
C PHE A 63 6.36 -3.08 5.06
N ILE A 64 5.89 -2.00 4.43
CA ILE A 64 5.30 -0.85 5.10
C ILE A 64 3.83 -0.77 4.70
N GLY A 65 2.93 -0.85 5.69
CA GLY A 65 1.51 -0.60 5.52
C GLY A 65 1.14 0.76 6.11
N VAL A 66 0.37 1.56 5.38
CA VAL A 66 -0.25 2.79 5.93
C VAL A 66 -1.73 2.85 5.59
N ALA A 67 -2.51 3.50 6.45
CA ALA A 67 -3.94 3.70 6.18
C ALA A 67 -4.16 4.67 5.02
N ARG A 68 -5.14 4.39 4.16
CA ARG A 68 -5.76 5.43 3.31
C ARG A 68 -6.36 6.50 4.20
N THR A 69 -6.27 7.76 3.78
CA THR A 69 -6.78 8.87 4.60
C THR A 69 -7.07 10.10 3.77
N ARG A 70 -7.97 10.94 4.26
CA ARG A 70 -8.19 12.30 3.74
C ARG A 70 -7.22 13.33 4.32
N HIS A 71 -6.18 12.91 5.03
CA HIS A 71 -5.14 13.75 5.61
C HIS A 71 -3.78 13.46 4.96
N PRO A 72 -3.54 13.91 3.71
CA PRO A 72 -2.36 13.53 2.92
C PRO A 72 -1.02 13.81 3.61
N MET A 73 -0.91 14.96 4.29
CA MET A 73 0.32 15.38 4.97
C MET A 73 0.63 14.49 6.18
N ARG A 74 -0.42 13.93 6.81
CA ARG A 74 -0.30 12.95 7.89
C ARG A 74 0.20 11.62 7.35
N GLN A 75 -0.41 11.13 6.27
CA GLN A 75 0.02 9.88 5.62
C GLN A 75 1.50 9.95 5.20
N ARG A 76 1.92 11.06 4.60
CA ARG A 76 3.33 11.28 4.22
C ARG A 76 4.28 11.24 5.41
N SER A 77 3.92 11.91 6.52
CA SER A 77 4.74 11.83 7.74
C SER A 77 4.76 10.43 8.35
N THR A 78 3.66 9.69 8.28
CA THR A 78 3.61 8.31 8.76
C THR A 78 4.46 7.39 7.89
N LEU A 79 4.36 7.47 6.57
CA LEU A 79 5.24 6.73 5.65
C LEU A 79 6.72 7.00 5.92
N ALA A 80 7.10 8.26 6.13
CA ALA A 80 8.48 8.63 6.45
C ALA A 80 8.92 8.13 7.85
N HIS A 81 7.98 8.03 8.80
CA HIS A 81 8.21 7.48 10.13
C HIS A 81 8.42 5.96 10.08
N GLU A 82 7.56 5.23 9.37
CA GLU A 82 7.70 3.78 9.14
C GLU A 82 9.02 3.46 8.42
N LEU A 83 9.39 4.26 7.42
CA LEU A 83 10.69 4.14 6.77
C LEU A 83 11.85 4.30 7.77
N ALA A 84 11.71 5.17 8.77
CA ALA A 84 12.73 5.34 9.79
C ALA A 84 12.95 4.04 10.58
N HIS A 85 11.87 3.35 10.97
CA HIS A 85 11.99 2.06 11.65
C HIS A 85 12.75 1.03 10.82
N VAL A 86 12.50 0.99 9.51
CA VAL A 86 13.28 0.14 8.60
C VAL A 86 14.76 0.55 8.58
N VAL A 87 15.06 1.84 8.44
CA VAL A 87 16.44 2.37 8.39
C VAL A 87 17.22 2.07 9.66
N PHE A 88 16.57 2.17 10.83
CA PHE A 88 17.21 1.87 12.12
C PHE A 88 17.18 0.39 12.48
N GLY A 89 16.43 -0.45 11.76
CA GLY A 89 16.20 -1.84 12.13
C GLY A 89 15.37 -1.99 13.41
N ASP A 90 14.57 -0.98 13.73
CA ASP A 90 13.63 -0.99 14.86
C ASP A 90 12.39 -1.79 14.43
N TRP A 91 12.53 -3.10 14.31
CA TRP A 91 11.41 -3.98 14.00
C TRP A 91 10.49 -4.03 15.21
N ALA A 92 9.18 -3.87 15.01
CA ALA A 92 8.21 -4.16 16.04
C ALA A 92 8.30 -5.65 16.38
N ASP A 93 9.05 -6.00 17.43
CA ASP A 93 8.95 -7.32 18.04
C ASP A 93 7.51 -7.43 18.53
N ASN A 94 6.77 -8.37 17.93
CA ASN A 94 5.32 -8.53 18.04
C ASN A 94 4.87 -9.03 19.44
N THR A 95 5.53 -8.61 20.51
CA THR A 95 5.33 -9.14 21.87
C THR A 95 5.12 -8.10 22.94
N THR A 96 5.58 -6.85 22.83
CA THR A 96 5.30 -5.83 23.87
C THR A 96 5.62 -4.41 23.39
N CYS A 97 4.62 -3.66 22.95
CA CYS A 97 4.75 -2.20 22.86
C CYS A 97 3.68 -1.55 23.75
N ASP A 98 4.12 -1.11 24.93
CA ASP A 98 3.38 -0.17 25.77
C ASP A 98 3.40 1.19 25.06
N TRP A 99 2.27 1.58 24.48
CA TRP A 99 2.08 2.80 23.68
C TRP A 99 2.08 4.10 24.50
N SER A 100 2.36 4.04 25.81
CA SER A 100 2.07 5.16 26.74
C SER A 100 3.23 6.13 27.00
N ALA A 101 4.47 5.82 26.61
CA ALA A 101 5.62 6.73 26.76
C ALA A 101 6.34 6.96 25.41
N PRO A 102 6.80 8.20 25.11
CA PRO A 102 7.65 8.44 23.95
C PRO A 102 8.95 7.67 24.14
N SER A 103 9.09 6.55 23.45
CA SER A 103 10.33 5.79 23.49
C SER A 103 11.41 6.54 22.68
N PRO A 104 12.71 6.38 23.01
CA PRO A 104 13.77 6.96 22.22
C PRO A 104 13.71 6.59 20.72
N PRO A 105 13.36 5.34 20.33
CA PRO A 105 13.09 4.97 18.93
C PRO A 105 12.01 5.82 18.25
N GLU A 106 10.85 6.01 18.89
CA GLU A 106 9.74 6.82 18.36
C GLU A 106 10.14 8.29 18.15
N SER A 107 10.89 8.83 19.11
CA SER A 107 11.40 10.20 19.03
C SER A 107 12.38 10.37 17.87
N ARG A 108 13.24 9.38 17.66
CA ARG A 108 14.21 9.34 16.56
C ARG A 108 13.53 9.16 15.20
N ALA A 109 12.55 8.28 15.09
CA ALA A 109 11.75 8.08 13.88
C ALA A 109 10.99 9.35 13.50
N THR A 110 10.42 10.04 14.50
CA THR A 110 9.78 11.36 14.31
C THR A 110 10.78 12.40 13.80
N ALA A 111 11.99 12.46 14.38
CA ALA A 111 13.03 13.36 13.92
C ALA A 111 13.46 13.05 12.48
N PHE A 112 13.71 11.78 12.16
CA PHE A 112 14.03 11.31 10.81
C PHE A 112 12.97 11.75 9.81
N ALA A 113 11.69 11.48 10.08
CA ALA A 113 10.60 11.81 9.17
C ALA A 113 10.55 13.31 8.84
N ARG A 114 10.75 14.19 9.83
CA ARG A 114 10.77 15.64 9.60
C ARG A 114 11.96 16.08 8.75
N HIS A 115 13.17 15.61 9.05
CA HIS A 115 14.39 16.00 8.32
C HIS A 115 14.45 15.38 6.92
N LEU A 116 13.85 14.20 6.72
CA LEU A 116 13.71 13.58 5.40
C LEU A 116 12.77 14.41 4.51
N LEU A 117 11.62 14.82 5.05
CA LEU A 117 10.60 15.56 4.32
C LEU A 117 10.95 17.05 4.13
N VAL A 118 11.60 17.67 5.11
CA VAL A 118 12.00 19.08 5.11
C VAL A 118 13.50 19.17 5.43
N PRO A 119 14.40 18.95 4.45
CA PRO A 119 15.83 19.09 4.67
C PRO A 119 16.18 20.57 4.95
N ALA A 120 17.10 20.81 5.89
CA ALA A 120 17.46 22.15 6.33
C ALA A 120 17.98 23.03 5.18
N GLU A 121 18.81 22.46 4.30
CA GLU A 121 19.36 23.10 3.10
C GLU A 121 18.25 23.45 2.11
N GLY A 122 17.28 22.55 1.94
CA GLY A 122 16.14 22.77 1.05
C GLY A 122 15.22 23.88 1.56
N LEU A 123 14.97 23.90 2.87
CA LEU A 123 14.20 24.97 3.52
C LEU A 123 14.92 26.32 3.39
N LYS A 124 16.23 26.36 3.65
CA LYS A 124 17.04 27.58 3.51
C LYS A 124 17.05 28.10 2.08
N ALA A 125 17.27 27.23 1.10
CA ALA A 125 17.25 27.61 -0.32
C ALA A 125 15.86 28.12 -0.75
N PHE A 126 14.77 27.53 -0.22
CA PHE A 126 13.42 27.96 -0.53
C PHE A 126 13.06 29.32 0.09
N LEU A 127 13.67 29.67 1.23
CA LEU A 127 13.44 30.92 1.93
C LEU A 127 14.49 31.99 1.63
N ASP A 128 15.39 31.74 0.66
CA ASP A 128 16.39 32.72 0.29
C ASP A 128 15.73 34.02 -0.20
N GLY A 129 16.20 35.16 0.32
CA GLY A 129 15.60 36.47 0.06
C GLY A 129 14.21 36.72 0.68
N VAL A 130 13.64 35.77 1.43
CA VAL A 130 12.40 36.00 2.17
C VAL A 130 12.69 36.87 3.38
N GLY A 131 11.91 37.95 3.53
CA GLY A 131 11.96 38.82 4.71
C GLY A 131 11.32 38.19 5.95
N LYS A 132 10.54 38.95 6.72
CA LYS A 132 9.87 38.43 7.92
C LYS A 132 8.93 37.28 7.58
N VAL A 133 9.19 36.09 8.14
CA VAL A 133 8.34 34.91 7.99
C VAL A 133 7.00 35.14 8.68
N LYS A 134 5.91 34.90 7.94
CA LYS A 134 4.52 35.05 8.39
C LYS A 134 3.69 33.86 7.92
N LEU A 135 2.40 33.87 8.24
CA LEU A 135 1.47 32.80 7.85
C LEU A 135 1.47 32.46 6.34
N PRO A 136 1.59 33.42 5.38
CA PRO A 136 1.75 33.07 3.97
C PRO A 136 3.01 32.25 3.68
N THR A 137 4.11 32.54 4.37
CA THR A 137 5.36 31.77 4.28
C THR A 137 5.18 30.36 4.83
N LEU A 138 4.49 30.18 5.97
CA LEU A 138 4.13 28.85 6.47
C LEU A 138 3.33 28.06 5.44
N SER A 139 2.33 28.69 4.82
CA SER A 139 1.55 28.07 3.75
C SER A 139 2.42 27.62 2.57
N ALA A 140 3.34 28.48 2.14
CA ALA A 140 4.24 28.17 1.04
C ALA A 140 5.15 26.97 1.38
N VAL A 141 5.66 26.88 2.62
CA VAL A 141 6.48 25.74 3.08
C VAL A 141 5.65 24.45 3.15
N VAL A 142 4.44 24.52 3.74
CA VAL A 142 3.50 23.39 3.80
C VAL A 142 3.17 22.86 2.41
N GLN A 143 2.87 23.77 1.47
CA GLN A 143 2.54 23.42 0.09
C GLN A 143 3.76 22.90 -0.68
N ARG A 144 4.95 23.48 -0.47
CA ARG A 144 6.18 23.10 -1.17
C ARG A 144 6.66 21.71 -0.77
N PHE A 145 6.74 21.44 0.53
CA PHE A 145 7.28 20.19 1.07
C PHE A 145 6.21 19.12 1.34
N LEU A 146 4.93 19.47 1.19
CA LEU A 146 3.79 18.59 1.42
C LEU A 146 3.80 17.98 2.83
N VAL A 147 4.01 18.83 3.84
CA VAL A 147 4.06 18.46 5.26
C VAL A 147 2.98 19.16 6.07
N SER A 148 2.72 18.70 7.29
CA SER A 148 1.75 19.36 8.16
C SER A 148 2.25 20.74 8.63
N PRO A 149 1.36 21.69 8.97
CA PRO A 149 1.75 22.98 9.52
C PRO A 149 2.64 22.84 10.77
N LYS A 150 2.40 21.81 11.59
CA LYS A 150 3.23 21.50 12.77
C LYS A 150 4.66 21.14 12.37
N ILE A 151 4.86 20.25 11.40
CA ILE A 151 6.20 19.87 10.91
C ILE A 151 6.91 21.10 10.32
N ALA A 152 6.22 21.88 9.48
CA ALA A 152 6.78 23.09 8.90
C ALA A 152 7.18 24.13 9.96
N ALA A 153 6.33 24.36 10.96
CA ALA A 153 6.63 25.29 12.06
C ALA A 153 7.85 24.85 12.88
N ILE A 154 8.00 23.54 13.14
CA ILE A 154 9.19 23.05 13.85
C ILE A 154 10.45 23.23 12.99
N ALA A 155 10.41 22.89 11.70
CA ALA A 155 11.56 23.08 10.82
C ALA A 155 11.97 24.57 10.70
N LEU A 156 10.99 25.47 10.63
CA LEU A 156 11.20 26.92 10.61
C LEU A 156 11.84 27.44 11.90
N GLU A 157 11.38 26.96 13.06
CA GLU A 157 11.96 27.33 14.36
C GLU A 157 13.38 26.79 14.53
N GLN A 158 13.61 25.52 14.21
CA GLN A 158 14.93 24.90 14.28
C GLN A 158 15.95 25.58 13.36
N ALA A 159 15.50 26.14 12.23
CA ALA A 159 16.32 26.94 11.32
C ALA A 159 16.43 28.42 11.72
N GLY A 160 15.78 28.85 12.81
CA GLY A 160 15.88 30.21 13.36
C GLY A 160 15.02 31.26 12.65
N TYR A 161 14.05 30.86 11.83
CA TYR A 161 13.18 31.79 11.10
C TYR A 161 12.00 32.31 11.92
N ILE A 162 11.61 31.59 12.97
CA ILE A 162 10.53 31.95 13.90
C ILE A 162 10.95 31.60 15.33
N ASP A 163 10.29 32.22 16.31
CA ASP A 163 10.43 31.89 17.73
C ASP A 163 9.45 30.79 18.19
N ALA A 164 9.61 30.36 19.43
CA ALA A 164 8.78 29.32 20.05
C ALA A 164 7.31 29.74 20.22
N ASP A 165 7.05 31.04 20.43
CA ASP A 165 5.70 31.58 20.59
C ASP A 165 4.95 31.52 19.25
N THR A 166 5.57 31.98 18.16
CA THR A 166 5.02 31.88 16.80
C THR A 166 4.77 30.42 16.41
N LYS A 167 5.70 29.51 16.77
CA LYS A 167 5.52 28.06 16.57
C LYS A 167 4.27 27.55 17.28
N GLY A 168 4.06 27.95 18.54
CA GLY A 168 2.90 27.59 19.34
C GLY A 168 1.58 28.09 18.73
N GLU A 169 1.54 29.34 18.27
CA GLU A 169 0.37 29.91 17.57
C GLU A 169 -0.01 29.08 16.33
N TRP A 170 0.99 28.69 15.54
CA TRP A 170 0.78 27.98 14.28
C TRP A 170 0.36 26.51 14.44
N TRP A 171 0.49 25.91 15.63
CA TRP A 171 0.02 24.54 15.86
C TRP A 171 -1.50 24.39 15.81
N SER A 172 -2.24 25.49 15.96
CA SER A 172 -3.70 25.53 15.78
C SER A 172 -4.13 25.54 14.30
N VAL A 173 -3.19 25.84 13.39
CA VAL A 173 -3.46 25.98 11.96
C VAL A 173 -3.41 24.61 11.27
N THR A 174 -4.36 24.37 10.37
CA THR A 174 -4.46 23.13 9.60
C THR A 174 -4.12 23.33 8.13
N ALA A 175 -3.65 22.27 7.46
CA ALA A 175 -3.35 22.31 6.02
C ALA A 175 -4.57 22.69 5.15
N PRO A 176 -5.79 22.17 5.38
CA PRO A 176 -6.98 22.63 4.66
C PRO A 176 -7.25 24.13 4.80
N GLN A 177 -7.08 24.69 6.01
CA GLN A 177 -7.26 26.13 6.23
C GLN A 177 -6.24 26.97 5.47
N LEU A 178 -4.96 26.56 5.45
CA LEU A 178 -3.93 27.21 4.64
C LEU A 178 -4.25 27.09 3.14
N ALA A 179 -4.68 25.92 2.69
CA ALA A 179 -5.03 25.68 1.29
C ALA A 179 -6.15 26.58 0.79
N VAL A 180 -7.22 26.73 1.57
CA VAL A 180 -8.32 27.64 1.24
C VAL A 180 -7.85 29.10 1.29
N ARG A 181 -7.15 29.50 2.36
CA ARG A 181 -6.75 30.90 2.59
C ARG A 181 -5.75 31.41 1.55
N PHE A 182 -4.89 30.54 1.03
CA PHE A 182 -3.79 30.91 0.13
C PHE A 182 -3.94 30.34 -1.29
N GLY A 183 -5.13 29.87 -1.65
CA GLY A 183 -5.48 29.61 -3.05
C GLY A 183 -4.96 28.30 -3.65
N TRP A 184 -4.64 27.30 -2.83
CA TRP A 184 -4.19 25.97 -3.28
C TRP A 184 -5.14 24.83 -2.85
N GLY A 185 -6.42 25.17 -2.64
CA GLY A 185 -7.48 24.22 -2.26
C GLY A 185 -7.69 23.07 -3.26
N ASP A 186 -7.61 23.34 -4.57
CA ASP A 186 -7.71 22.29 -5.60
C ASP A 186 -6.56 21.28 -5.51
N GLN A 187 -5.33 21.77 -5.32
CA GLN A 187 -4.17 20.93 -5.10
C GLN A 187 -4.35 20.09 -3.83
N TYR A 188 -4.84 20.68 -2.74
CA TYR A 188 -5.10 19.94 -1.51
C TYR A 188 -6.15 18.83 -1.72
N ARG A 189 -7.24 19.11 -2.45
CA ARG A 189 -8.25 18.08 -2.80
C ARG A 189 -7.66 16.95 -3.64
N ALA A 190 -6.80 17.26 -4.61
CA ALA A 190 -6.12 16.23 -5.39
C ALA A 190 -5.24 15.35 -4.50
N LEU A 191 -4.47 15.95 -3.58
CA LEU A 191 -3.68 15.22 -2.60
C LEU A 191 -4.55 14.34 -1.68
N GLN A 192 -5.72 14.84 -1.25
CA GLN A 192 -6.66 14.05 -0.46
C GLN A 192 -7.20 12.85 -1.24
N ALA A 193 -7.55 13.04 -2.52
CA ALA A 193 -8.05 11.97 -3.36
C ALA A 193 -6.99 10.89 -3.60
N ASP A 194 -5.72 11.29 -3.74
CA ASP A 194 -4.58 10.37 -3.88
C ASP A 194 -4.30 9.60 -2.58
N SER A 195 -4.19 10.29 -1.44
CA SER A 195 -3.93 9.64 -0.15
C SER A 195 -5.09 8.77 0.35
N ASP A 196 -6.29 8.99 -0.17
CA ASP A 196 -7.50 8.22 0.14
C ASP A 196 -7.73 7.08 -0.87
N GLN A 197 -6.75 6.73 -1.70
CA GLN A 197 -6.81 5.56 -2.59
C GLN A 197 -6.01 4.38 -2.01
N ARG A 198 -6.56 3.17 -2.16
CA ARG A 198 -5.80 1.96 -1.88
C ARG A 198 -4.68 1.82 -2.89
N ARG A 199 -3.55 1.28 -2.45
CA ARG A 199 -2.39 1.02 -3.30
C ARG A 199 -1.74 -0.30 -2.90
N ALA A 200 -1.65 -1.22 -3.85
CA ALA A 200 -0.92 -2.47 -3.67
C ALA A 200 0.59 -2.24 -3.87
N PRO A 201 1.46 -3.02 -3.21
CA PRO A 201 2.88 -2.96 -3.48
C PRO A 201 3.18 -3.26 -4.95
N GLN A 202 3.92 -2.38 -5.61
CA GLN A 202 4.13 -2.44 -7.06
C GLN A 202 4.85 -3.73 -7.46
N ARG A 203 5.87 -4.15 -6.70
CA ARG A 203 6.65 -5.36 -7.03
C ARG A 203 5.80 -6.63 -6.89
N LEU A 204 4.98 -6.70 -5.84
CA LEU A 204 4.05 -7.80 -5.64
C LEU A 204 3.02 -7.86 -6.78
N LEU A 205 2.46 -6.71 -7.17
CA LEU A 205 1.50 -6.64 -8.26
C LEU A 205 2.12 -7.01 -9.60
N ALA A 206 3.34 -6.54 -9.90
CA ALA A 206 4.07 -6.89 -11.12
C ALA A 206 4.32 -8.41 -11.22
N ARG A 207 4.70 -9.04 -10.10
CA ARG A 207 4.85 -10.51 -10.03
C ARG A 207 3.53 -11.24 -10.25
N ALA A 208 2.42 -10.74 -9.71
CA ALA A 208 1.11 -11.33 -9.94
C ALA A 208 0.67 -11.20 -11.42
N VAL A 209 0.98 -10.08 -12.07
CA VAL A 209 0.74 -9.90 -13.51
C VAL A 209 1.58 -10.88 -14.33
N GLN A 210 2.85 -11.07 -13.99
CA GLN A 210 3.69 -12.09 -14.63
C GLN A 210 3.11 -13.50 -14.42
N GLY A 211 2.77 -13.86 -13.18
CA GLY A 211 2.15 -15.15 -12.89
C GLY A 211 0.82 -15.35 -13.64
N TYR A 212 0.07 -14.28 -13.90
CA TYR A 212 -1.13 -14.34 -14.74
C TYR A 212 -0.79 -14.64 -16.20
N THR A 213 0.24 -13.99 -16.77
CA THR A 213 0.71 -14.32 -18.13
C THR A 213 1.21 -15.75 -18.24
N GLU A 214 1.76 -16.32 -17.17
CA GLU A 214 2.23 -17.71 -17.13
C GLU A 214 1.12 -18.72 -16.81
N GLY A 215 -0.12 -18.27 -16.54
CA GLY A 215 -1.25 -19.11 -16.15
C GLY A 215 -1.17 -19.66 -14.71
N VAL A 216 -0.25 -19.16 -13.90
CA VAL A 216 -0.03 -19.58 -12.50
C VAL A 216 -1.05 -18.95 -11.54
N VAL A 217 -1.46 -17.71 -11.79
CA VAL A 217 -2.49 -17.02 -11.02
C VAL A 217 -3.62 -16.52 -11.90
N SER A 218 -4.79 -16.29 -11.32
CA SER A 218 -5.96 -15.81 -12.06
C SER A 218 -6.07 -14.28 -12.02
N ALA A 219 -6.91 -13.71 -12.90
CA ALA A 219 -7.27 -12.30 -12.83
C ALA A 219 -7.93 -11.93 -11.49
N GLN A 220 -8.59 -12.89 -10.82
CA GLN A 220 -9.14 -12.70 -9.47
C GLN A 220 -8.04 -12.43 -8.44
N THR A 221 -6.88 -13.07 -8.54
CA THR A 221 -5.73 -12.80 -7.64
C THR A 221 -5.26 -11.36 -7.78
N ILE A 222 -5.14 -10.86 -9.01
CA ILE A 222 -4.75 -9.46 -9.31
C ILE A 222 -5.82 -8.50 -8.77
N ALA A 223 -7.10 -8.81 -8.98
CA ALA A 223 -8.22 -8.01 -8.50
C ALA A 223 -8.22 -7.88 -6.97
N THR A 224 -7.96 -8.99 -6.26
CA THR A 224 -7.84 -9.00 -4.80
C THR A 224 -6.69 -8.12 -4.31
N LEU A 225 -5.51 -8.21 -4.95
CA LEU A 225 -4.36 -7.35 -4.58
C LEU A 225 -4.68 -5.86 -4.76
N ARG A 226 -5.39 -5.52 -5.83
CA ARG A 226 -5.73 -4.13 -6.18
C ARG A 226 -6.98 -3.59 -5.48
N GLY A 227 -7.80 -4.47 -4.88
CA GLY A 227 -9.09 -4.11 -4.30
C GLY A 227 -10.14 -3.68 -5.35
N ILE A 228 -10.10 -4.25 -6.55
CA ILE A 228 -11.07 -4.01 -7.64
C ILE A 228 -11.82 -5.29 -8.00
N THR A 229 -12.76 -5.24 -8.94
CA THR A 229 -13.46 -6.45 -9.40
C THR A 229 -12.61 -7.27 -10.37
N ALA A 230 -12.84 -8.58 -10.45
CA ALA A 230 -12.17 -9.45 -11.42
C ALA A 230 -12.43 -9.02 -12.87
N ASP A 231 -13.65 -8.58 -13.17
CA ASP A 231 -14.01 -8.09 -14.50
C ASP A 231 -13.22 -6.83 -14.87
N GLN A 232 -13.07 -5.89 -13.94
CA GLN A 232 -12.24 -4.69 -14.13
C GLN A 232 -10.78 -5.08 -14.35
N ALA A 233 -10.22 -5.94 -13.50
CA ALA A 233 -8.84 -6.40 -13.66
C ALA A 233 -8.61 -7.11 -15.01
N ALA A 234 -9.51 -8.00 -15.40
CA ALA A 234 -9.43 -8.71 -16.68
C ALA A 234 -9.60 -7.77 -17.88
N ALA A 235 -10.47 -6.76 -17.79
CA ALA A 235 -10.64 -5.75 -18.84
C ALA A 235 -9.36 -4.94 -19.04
N GLU A 236 -8.77 -4.43 -17.95
CA GLU A 236 -7.52 -3.65 -18.03
C GLU A 236 -6.34 -4.48 -18.53
N LEU A 237 -6.21 -5.74 -18.07
CA LEU A 237 -5.16 -6.64 -18.56
C LEU A 237 -5.31 -6.88 -20.08
N ARG A 238 -6.54 -7.12 -20.55
CA ARG A 238 -6.84 -7.32 -21.97
C ARG A 238 -6.54 -6.07 -22.80
N GLU A 239 -6.94 -4.90 -22.33
CA GLU A 239 -6.68 -3.61 -22.98
C GLU A 239 -5.16 -3.34 -23.07
N ALA A 240 -4.41 -3.74 -22.06
CA ALA A 240 -2.95 -3.66 -22.04
C ALA A 240 -2.25 -4.77 -22.87
N GLY A 241 -2.99 -5.65 -23.53
CA GLY A 241 -2.43 -6.76 -24.31
C GLY A 241 -1.83 -7.89 -23.46
N VAL A 242 -2.17 -7.95 -22.18
CA VAL A 242 -1.71 -8.97 -21.23
C VAL A 242 -2.72 -10.11 -21.20
N PHE A 243 -2.32 -11.27 -21.72
CA PHE A 243 -3.14 -12.46 -21.80
C PHE A 243 -2.49 -13.62 -21.03
N PRO A 244 -3.28 -14.52 -20.42
CA PRO A 244 -2.74 -15.72 -19.83
C PRO A 244 -2.26 -16.66 -20.93
N ALA A 245 -1.16 -17.37 -20.69
CA ALA A 245 -0.70 -18.44 -21.57
C ALA A 245 -1.84 -19.45 -21.76
N GLN A 246 -2.14 -19.77 -23.03
CA GLN A 246 -3.02 -20.88 -23.31
C GLN A 246 -2.28 -22.15 -22.89
N GLN A 247 -2.70 -22.76 -21.77
CA GLN A 247 -2.35 -24.15 -21.52
C GLN A 247 -3.13 -24.97 -22.55
N PRO A 248 -2.46 -25.65 -23.50
CA PRO A 248 -3.16 -26.62 -24.31
C PRO A 248 -3.72 -27.66 -23.33
N VAL A 249 -5.04 -27.73 -23.24
CA VAL A 249 -5.69 -28.86 -22.58
C VAL A 249 -5.36 -30.06 -23.45
N ALA A 250 -4.38 -30.85 -23.01
CA ALA A 250 -4.18 -32.18 -23.55
C ALA A 250 -5.39 -33.00 -23.11
N TRP A 251 -6.45 -32.95 -23.92
CA TRP A 251 -7.48 -33.97 -23.87
C TRP A 251 -6.75 -35.30 -24.10
N ALA A 252 -6.94 -36.27 -23.21
CA ALA A 252 -6.47 -37.62 -23.46
C ALA A 252 -6.97 -38.03 -24.85
N ASP A 253 -6.06 -38.56 -25.69
CA ASP A 253 -6.47 -39.15 -26.95
C ASP A 253 -7.51 -40.23 -26.62
N PRO A 254 -8.69 -40.26 -27.26
CA PRO A 254 -9.64 -41.35 -27.08
C PRO A 254 -9.00 -42.74 -27.25
N GLY A 255 -7.92 -42.86 -28.02
CA GLY A 255 -7.12 -44.08 -28.17
C GLY A 255 -6.16 -44.43 -27.02
N GLU A 256 -5.97 -43.53 -26.04
CA GLU A 256 -5.20 -43.76 -24.81
C GLU A 256 -6.09 -44.19 -23.63
N LEU A 257 -7.42 -44.19 -23.81
CA LEU A 257 -8.33 -44.78 -22.84
C LEU A 257 -8.15 -46.30 -22.85
N PRO A 258 -8.05 -46.96 -21.68
CA PRO A 258 -8.03 -48.42 -21.65
C PRO A 258 -9.33 -48.97 -22.24
N ASP A 259 -9.23 -50.04 -23.04
CA ASP A 259 -10.38 -50.78 -23.53
C ASP A 259 -11.23 -51.22 -22.33
N VAL A 260 -12.36 -50.55 -22.13
CA VAL A 260 -13.34 -50.93 -21.11
C VAL A 260 -14.14 -52.08 -21.68
N ALA A 261 -13.83 -53.30 -21.26
CA ALA A 261 -14.73 -54.44 -21.44
C ALA A 261 -15.97 -54.21 -20.58
N VAL A 262 -17.00 -53.59 -21.16
CA VAL A 262 -18.29 -53.43 -20.49
C VAL A 262 -18.97 -54.80 -20.49
N ASP A 263 -19.02 -55.43 -19.32
CA ASP A 263 -19.82 -56.63 -19.11
C ASP A 263 -21.31 -56.24 -19.02
N LEU A 264 -21.99 -56.31 -20.16
CA LEU A 264 -23.42 -56.01 -20.28
C LEU A 264 -24.32 -57.11 -19.71
N ASN A 265 -23.76 -58.29 -19.35
CA ASN A 265 -24.55 -59.39 -18.81
C ASN A 265 -25.19 -59.02 -17.45
N ALA A 266 -24.51 -58.19 -16.65
CA ALA A 266 -25.06 -57.67 -15.40
C ALA A 266 -26.26 -56.72 -15.61
N LEU A 267 -26.36 -56.11 -16.80
CA LEU A 267 -27.51 -55.26 -17.18
C LEU A 267 -28.68 -56.11 -17.69
N ASP A 268 -28.38 -57.20 -18.40
CA ASP A 268 -29.37 -58.17 -18.85
C ASP A 268 -30.04 -58.92 -17.69
N ASP A 269 -29.31 -59.23 -16.61
CA ASP A 269 -29.91 -59.78 -15.38
C ASP A 269 -30.87 -58.77 -14.70
N LEU A 270 -30.54 -57.48 -14.77
CA LEU A 270 -31.34 -56.38 -14.20
C LEU A 270 -32.58 -56.06 -15.04
N LEU A 271 -32.52 -56.28 -16.36
CA LEU A 271 -33.64 -56.08 -17.29
C LEU A 271 -34.49 -57.35 -17.45
N GLY A 272 -33.91 -58.54 -17.28
CA GLY A 272 -34.60 -59.83 -17.33
C GLY A 272 -35.53 -60.08 -16.14
N THR A 273 -35.21 -59.50 -14.97
CA THR A 273 -36.11 -59.56 -13.79
C THR A 273 -37.39 -58.72 -13.94
N ALA A 274 -37.47 -57.83 -14.94
CA ALA A 274 -38.67 -57.04 -15.20
C ALA A 274 -39.75 -57.80 -16.00
N ASN A 275 -39.42 -58.91 -16.68
CA ASN A 275 -40.36 -59.63 -17.54
C ASN A 275 -41.10 -60.78 -16.85
N ASP A 276 -40.68 -61.22 -15.66
CA ASP A 276 -41.30 -62.36 -14.95
C ASP A 276 -42.40 -61.98 -13.94
N VAL A 277 -42.76 -60.69 -13.82
CA VAL A 277 -43.83 -60.23 -12.90
C VAL A 277 -45.17 -59.94 -13.60
N LEU A 278 -45.27 -60.03 -14.93
CA LEU A 278 -46.49 -59.69 -15.68
C LEU A 278 -47.32 -60.88 -16.19
N ALA A 279 -46.96 -62.12 -15.84
CA ALA A 279 -47.62 -63.33 -16.35
C ALA A 279 -48.53 -64.05 -15.33
N THR A 280 -49.35 -63.33 -14.55
CA THR A 280 -50.56 -63.93 -13.94
C THR A 280 -51.64 -62.87 -13.71
N ALA A 281 -52.51 -62.64 -14.70
CA ALA A 281 -53.82 -62.04 -14.49
C ALA A 281 -54.88 -63.10 -14.81
N PRO A 282 -55.82 -63.42 -13.89
CA PRO A 282 -56.95 -64.28 -14.21
C PRO A 282 -57.98 -63.52 -15.06
N GLU A 283 -58.55 -64.22 -16.05
CA GLU A 283 -59.63 -63.72 -16.92
C GLU A 283 -60.90 -63.37 -16.11
N PRO A 284 -61.71 -62.40 -16.56
CA PRO A 284 -63.00 -62.09 -15.97
C PRO A 284 -64.06 -63.09 -16.45
N ASP A 285 -64.77 -63.71 -15.50
CA ASP A 285 -65.95 -64.52 -15.76
C ASP A 285 -67.15 -63.62 -16.14
N ALA A 286 -67.91 -64.07 -17.13
CA ALA A 286 -69.07 -63.37 -17.68
C ALA A 286 -70.35 -64.01 -17.13
N GLY A 287 -71.08 -63.26 -16.29
CA GLY A 287 -72.39 -63.62 -15.76
C GLY A 287 -73.01 -62.50 -14.95
#